data_AF-A0A4P2Q4D1-F1
#
_entry.id   AF-A0A4P2Q4D1-F1
#
_cell.length_a   1.000
_cell.length_b   1.000
_cell.length_c   1.000
_cell.angle_alpha   90.00
_cell.angle_beta   90.00
_cell.angle_gamma   90.00
#
_symmetry.space_group_name_H-M   'P 1'
#
loop_
_entity.id
_entity.type
_entity.pdbx_description
1 polymer ?
#
loop_
_entity_poly.entity_id
_entity_poly.type
_entity_poly.pdbx_seq_one_letter_code
_entity_poly.pdbx_strand_id
1 'polypeptide(L)' 'MRIAEGSPDCARLASGKGLCWGGNNDGALGDGTLEARSAPVEVPGIDDAT' A
#
# COMPACT_ATOMS: atom_id res chain seq x y z
N MET A 1 -10.18 -13.11 7.31
CA MET A 1 -9.01 -13.86 6.78
C MET A 1 -8.76 -13.31 5.38
N ARG A 2 -7.64 -12.61 5.17
CA ARG A 2 -7.41 -11.85 3.92
C ARG A 2 -7.05 -12.81 2.79
N ILE A 3 -7.74 -12.67 1.66
CA ILE A 3 -7.40 -13.31 0.39
C ILE A 3 -7.17 -12.17 -0.59
N ALA A 4 -5.94 -12.00 -1.06
CA ALA A 4 -5.65 -11.38 -2.35
C ALA A 4 -4.22 -11.73 -2.74
N GLU A 5 -4.07 -12.82 -3.48
CA GLU A 5 -2.82 -13.16 -4.17
C GLU A 5 -2.70 -12.21 -5.37
N GLY A 6 -2.12 -11.03 -5.15
CA GLY A 6 -1.94 -10.00 -6.20
C GLY A 6 -2.26 -8.57 -5.78
N SER A 7 -2.72 -8.31 -4.56
CA SER A 7 -2.90 -6.94 -4.06
C SER A 7 -1.78 -6.56 -3.11
N PRO A 8 -1.33 -5.30 -3.09
CA PRO A 8 -0.44 -4.84 -2.04
C PRO A 8 -1.15 -4.94 -0.68
N ASP A 9 -0.40 -5.40 0.32
CA ASP A 9 -0.83 -5.33 1.70
C ASP A 9 -0.66 -3.89 2.21
N CYS A 10 -1.70 -3.36 2.83
CA CYS A 10 -1.66 -2.03 3.44
C CYS A 10 -2.03 -2.11 4.93
N ALA A 11 -1.34 -1.31 5.73
CA ALA A 11 -1.60 -1.05 7.13
C ALA A 11 -1.72 0.46 7.37
N ARG A 12 -2.59 0.84 8.31
CA ARG A 12 -2.70 2.24 8.75
C ARG A 12 -2.05 2.38 10.11
N LEU A 13 -1.08 3.28 10.22
CA LEU A 13 -0.46 3.66 11.48
C LEU A 13 -1.45 4.49 12.31
N ALA A 14 -1.32 4.42 13.63
CA ALA A 14 -2.09 5.25 14.56
C ALA A 14 -1.83 6.77 14.37
N SER A 15 -0.73 7.13 13.70
CA SER A 15 -0.39 8.50 13.31
C SER A 15 -1.19 9.02 12.10
N GLY A 16 -2.07 8.20 11.50
CA GLY A 16 -2.84 8.54 10.30
C GLY A 16 -2.11 8.24 8.98
N LYS A 17 -0.85 7.80 9.03
CA LYS A 17 -0.08 7.44 7.83
C LYS A 17 -0.45 6.03 7.33
N GLY A 18 -0.54 5.88 6.01
CA GLY A 18 -0.65 4.60 5.33
C GLY A 18 0.72 3.97 5.09
N LEU A 19 0.84 2.68 5.32
CA LEU A 19 2.00 1.87 4.95
C LEU A 19 1.53 0.78 4.01
N CYS A 20 2.10 0.69 2.81
CA CYS A 20 1.79 -0.40 1.89
C CYS A 20 3.07 -1.13 1.45
N TRP A 21 2.97 -2.43 1.19
CA TRP A 21 4.03 -3.27 0.67
C TRP A 21 3.43 -4.38 -0.22
N GLY A 22 4.28 -5.05 -1.00
CA GLY A 22 3.92 -6.10 -1.93
C GLY A 22 4.02 -5.66 -3.39
N GLY A 23 3.19 -6.26 -4.23
CA GLY A 23 3.14 -5.98 -5.66
C GLY A 23 2.67 -4.56 -5.94
N ASN A 24 3.43 -3.82 -6.75
CA ASN A 24 3.14 -2.44 -7.13
C ASN A 24 3.19 -2.23 -8.64
N ASN A 25 3.19 -3.30 -9.43
CA ASN A 25 3.37 -3.20 -10.88
C ASN A 25 2.27 -2.35 -11.54
N ASP A 26 1.12 -2.22 -10.88
CA ASP A 26 -0.03 -1.42 -11.31
C ASP A 26 -0.13 -0.06 -10.58
N GLY A 27 0.88 0.32 -9.78
CA GLY A 27 0.86 1.54 -8.96
C GLY A 27 -0.06 1.45 -7.74
N ALA A 28 -0.42 0.23 -7.34
CA ALA A 28 -1.39 -0.05 -6.30
C ALA A 28 -0.92 0.36 -4.88
N LEU A 29 0.38 0.60 -4.66
CA LEU A 29 0.88 1.18 -3.42
C LEU A 29 0.54 2.67 -3.32
N GLY A 30 0.48 3.40 -4.44
CA GLY A 30 0.30 4.85 -4.41
C GLY A 30 1.53 5.62 -3.95
N ASP A 31 2.73 5.02 -3.99
CA ASP A 31 4.01 5.67 -3.67
C ASP A 31 4.60 6.49 -4.85
N GLY A 32 3.84 6.62 -5.95
CA GLY A 32 4.27 7.26 -7.19
C GLY A 32 5.23 6.42 -8.03
N THR A 33 5.52 5.18 -7.62
CA THR A 33 6.32 4.22 -8.38
C THR A 33 5.46 3.06 -8.85
N LEU A 34 5.99 2.26 -9.78
CA LEU A 34 5.42 0.97 -10.20
C LEU A 34 6.27 -0.21 -9.71
N GLU A 35 7.23 0.06 -8.81
CA GLU A 35 8.19 -0.92 -8.37
C GLU A 35 7.65 -1.65 -7.15
N ALA A 36 7.66 -2.99 -7.20
CA ALA A 36 7.24 -3.82 -6.08
C ALA A 36 8.10 -3.51 -4.85
N ARG A 37 7.45 -3.37 -3.69
CA ARG A 37 8.12 -3.03 -2.43
C ARG A 37 8.01 -4.20 -1.48
N SER A 38 9.13 -4.87 -1.19
CA SER A 38 9.16 -5.92 -0.17
C SER A 38 9.11 -5.36 1.27
N ALA A 39 9.32 -4.06 1.44
CA ALA A 39 9.23 -3.36 2.71
C ALA A 39 8.06 -2.36 2.71
N PRO A 40 7.43 -2.10 3.88
CA PRO A 40 6.40 -1.07 4.01
C PRO A 40 6.93 0.30 3.60
N VAL A 41 6.25 0.94 2.66
CA VAL A 41 6.53 2.32 2.25
C VAL A 41 5.40 3.22 2.73
N GLU A 42 5.75 4.43 3.17
CA GLU A 42 4.74 5.43 3.51
C GLU A 42 4.05 5.92 2.23
N VAL A 43 2.72 5.83 2.24
CA VAL A 43 1.89 6.26 1.12
C VAL A 43 1.01 7.42 1.58
N PRO A 44 1.11 8.60 0.95
CA PRO A 44 0.21 9.71 1.23
C PRO A 44 -1.18 9.43 0.63
N GLY A 45 -2.25 9.60 1.40
CA GLY A 45 -3.61 9.59 0.84
C GLY A 45 -4.43 8.31 0.98
N ILE A 46 -4.31 7.53 2.07
CA ILE A 46 -5.35 6.52 2.41
C ILE A 46 -6.66 7.20 2.88
N ASP A 47 -6.77 8.52 2.74
CA ASP A 47 -7.91 9.31 3.18
C ASP A 47 -9.19 9.03 2.37
N ASP A 48 -9.09 8.42 1.18
CA ASP A 48 -10.21 8.25 0.22
C ASP A 48 -10.57 6.80 -0.16
N ALA A 49 -10.34 5.82 0.72
CA ALA A 49 -10.98 4.51 0.57
C ALA A 49 -12.39 4.53 1.20
N THR A 50 -13.36 5.15 0.51
CA THR A 50 -14.81 5.03 0.83
C THR A 50 -15.43 3.84 0.10
#